data_AF-Q4QBW5-F1
#
_entry.id   AF-Q4QBW5-F1
#
_cell.length_a   1.000
_cell.length_b   1.000
_cell.length_c   1.000
_cell.angle_alpha   90.00
_cell.angle_beta   90.00
_cell.angle_gamma   90.00
#
_symmetry.space_group_name_H-M   'P 1'
#
loop_
_entity.id
_entity.type
_entity.pdbx_description
1 polymer ?
#
loop_
_entity_poly.entity_id
_entity_poly.type
_entity_poly.pdbx_seq_one_letter_code
_entity_poly.pdbx_strand_id
1 'polypeptide(L)'
;MAPKKKAASKTSPAAEETVHDGCEEHSTAPVVEAPVAAAEEAATARAAEPAAPVPVVGSTTEMYSQLQSILSVDGALVNHYLPQVLELVQAAESIETPILLRVRFLEFVGQHVAAVRDNNALRKLVTSLVKIVGGADNTPQLLTAAVQAFAGLGPVSVVDKNWEYLAREGADVLMQVMVDRDAFPESVRQAASKSLDSLTSSAFRSVLAKLLHWLSLDREEDDEEQVQKERHMALARLTRLIMAPSQRKHWTEETQLYAEPLLQRVLSTVDVREFAQLARVTAHLPINQDKGNLPLLEWYVKTHRLNDDRHVEAVAIIGRFVSSSVEFDLHAALEAAGITSRDIDASSDGGVNTAKVVLLASRIATAAAAEKLYPYVYRQVVSLMSDMRGTLTTANLITVEALLFAAVALARKRSAEALQQLNDASFNASAISAAQAAADVYKQVVFAVKKAAQSKQADGASANAVASLNNIKTITEAFAAKRLPLGEIKESWTRGLNSIPAAKRDREAPRGAMPPPPGVQRAVEAGKKSSSSQNAPDRKRARNDHKSQYNDRPSRHGGRR
;
A
#
# COMPACT_ATOMS: atom_id res chain seq x y z
N MET A 1 40.49 2.28 -36.55
CA MET A 1 41.31 3.24 -37.32
C MET A 1 40.37 4.13 -38.14
N ALA A 2 40.72 5.42 -38.21
CA ALA A 2 39.95 6.59 -38.66
C ALA A 2 39.63 6.59 -40.19
N PRO A 3 38.82 7.53 -40.78
CA PRO A 3 38.66 8.91 -40.30
C PRO A 3 37.31 9.65 -40.43
N LYS A 4 37.27 10.72 -39.62
CA LYS A 4 36.38 11.89 -39.61
C LYS A 4 36.45 12.73 -40.89
N LYS A 5 35.36 13.43 -41.24
CA LYS A 5 35.41 14.81 -41.77
C LYS A 5 34.27 15.68 -41.20
N LYS A 6 34.66 16.83 -40.66
CA LYS A 6 33.84 18.02 -40.37
C LYS A 6 33.88 18.94 -41.60
N ALA A 7 32.80 19.66 -41.88
CA ALA A 7 32.82 21.09 -42.26
C ALA A 7 31.41 21.67 -42.16
N ALA A 8 31.34 22.92 -41.72
CA ALA A 8 30.16 23.72 -41.44
C ALA A 8 29.87 24.73 -42.57
N SER A 9 28.63 25.24 -42.67
CA SER A 9 28.39 26.68 -42.82
C SER A 9 26.91 27.05 -42.61
N LYS A 10 26.73 28.16 -41.88
CA LYS A 10 25.50 28.92 -41.62
C LYS A 10 24.92 29.53 -42.90
N THR A 11 23.60 29.74 -42.92
CA THR A 11 22.95 31.02 -43.34
C THR A 11 21.46 31.01 -42.98
N SER A 12 21.02 32.00 -42.21
CA SER A 12 19.63 32.51 -42.14
C SER A 12 19.50 33.74 -43.06
N PRO A 13 18.26 34.09 -43.48
CA PRO A 13 17.62 35.35 -43.05
C PRO A 13 16.14 35.11 -42.61
N ALA A 14 15.62 35.70 -41.52
CA ALA A 14 15.07 37.07 -41.33
C ALA A 14 13.86 37.39 -42.23
N ALA A 15 12.77 38.08 -41.86
CA ALA A 15 12.12 38.54 -40.62
C ALA A 15 10.80 39.26 -41.04
N GLU A 16 9.75 39.29 -40.22
CA GLU A 16 8.64 40.29 -40.17
C GLU A 16 7.82 39.97 -38.89
N GLU A 17 8.05 40.60 -37.74
CA GLU A 17 7.55 41.91 -37.24
C GLU A 17 6.02 42.07 -37.17
N THR A 18 5.48 42.02 -35.94
CA THR A 18 4.56 43.06 -35.44
C THR A 18 4.83 43.33 -33.94
N VAL A 19 4.87 44.62 -33.64
CA VAL A 19 5.32 45.33 -32.45
C VAL A 19 4.18 45.47 -31.42
N HIS A 20 4.47 45.36 -30.12
CA HIS A 20 4.02 46.38 -29.17
C HIS A 20 4.97 46.50 -27.96
N ASP A 21 5.35 47.76 -27.77
CA ASP A 21 6.39 48.38 -26.96
C ASP A 21 5.97 48.62 -25.48
N GLY A 22 6.95 48.81 -24.58
CA GLY A 22 6.71 49.34 -23.22
C GLY A 22 7.73 49.00 -22.11
N CYS A 23 8.90 49.65 -22.14
CA CYS A 23 10.00 49.83 -21.16
C CYS A 23 9.68 49.69 -19.64
N GLU A 24 10.50 48.95 -18.87
CA GLU A 24 11.69 49.39 -18.07
C GLU A 24 11.41 50.45 -16.99
N GLU A 25 11.69 50.12 -15.71
CA GLU A 25 12.77 50.78 -14.96
C GLU A 25 13.00 50.17 -13.56
N HIS A 26 14.29 50.10 -13.21
CA HIS A 26 14.86 49.74 -11.92
C HIS A 26 14.57 50.79 -10.84
N SER A 27 14.38 50.36 -9.58
CA SER A 27 14.67 51.24 -8.45
C SER A 27 15.22 50.47 -7.25
N THR A 28 16.52 50.68 -7.04
CA THR A 28 17.29 50.41 -5.83
C THR A 28 16.88 51.38 -4.73
N ALA A 29 16.45 50.87 -3.57
CA ALA A 29 16.21 51.68 -2.38
C ALA A 29 17.49 51.80 -1.51
N PRO A 30 17.82 53.00 -0.98
CA PRO A 30 19.09 53.27 -0.30
C PRO A 30 19.08 52.88 1.18
N VAL A 31 20.24 52.46 1.64
CA VAL A 31 20.61 52.28 3.06
C VAL A 31 20.88 53.65 3.67
N VAL A 32 20.25 53.96 4.80
CA VAL A 32 20.51 55.15 5.62
C VAL A 32 21.05 54.68 6.98
N GLU A 33 22.30 55.03 7.28
CA GLU A 33 22.91 54.96 8.61
C GLU A 33 22.52 56.20 9.46
N ALA A 34 22.27 55.97 10.76
CA ALA A 34 22.41 56.98 11.82
C ALA A 34 22.60 56.28 13.20
N PRO A 35 23.23 56.93 14.21
CA PRO A 35 24.17 56.28 15.13
C PRO A 35 23.70 56.03 16.58
N VAL A 36 24.36 55.03 17.20
CA VAL A 36 24.74 54.77 18.60
C VAL A 36 23.87 55.26 19.77
N ALA A 37 23.42 54.30 20.62
CA ALA A 37 23.37 54.45 22.08
C ALA A 37 23.59 53.09 22.78
N ALA A 38 24.45 53.06 23.78
CA ALA A 38 24.84 51.90 24.58
C ALA A 38 23.94 51.71 25.81
N ALA A 39 23.66 50.46 26.20
CA ALA A 39 23.33 50.07 27.57
C ALA A 39 23.56 48.55 27.81
N GLU A 40 24.64 48.27 28.52
CA GLU A 40 24.89 47.24 29.55
C GLU A 40 24.47 45.75 29.40
N GLU A 41 25.52 44.92 29.44
CA GLU A 41 25.70 43.68 30.21
C GLU A 41 24.54 42.67 30.33
N ALA A 42 24.61 41.65 29.48
CA ALA A 42 24.35 40.27 29.89
C ALA A 42 25.52 39.40 29.44
N ALA A 43 26.35 38.98 30.39
CA ALA A 43 27.44 38.04 30.19
C ALA A 43 26.89 36.73 29.59
N THR A 44 27.05 36.56 28.28
CA THR A 44 26.99 35.25 27.62
C THR A 44 28.34 35.02 26.96
N ALA A 45 28.95 33.90 27.33
CA ALA A 45 30.29 33.50 26.93
C ALA A 45 30.51 33.71 25.43
N ARG A 46 31.57 34.43 25.11
CA ARG A 46 32.10 34.56 23.75
C ARG A 46 32.11 33.18 23.08
N ALA A 47 31.38 33.07 21.97
CA ALA A 47 31.74 32.15 20.91
C ALA A 47 33.20 32.42 20.56
N ALA A 48 34.08 31.50 20.94
CA ALA A 48 35.47 31.54 20.52
C ALA A 48 35.51 31.44 18.99
N GLU A 49 36.36 32.25 18.37
CA GLU A 49 36.82 32.06 16.99
C GLU A 49 37.16 30.58 16.76
N PRO A 50 36.95 30.02 15.54
CA PRO A 50 37.22 28.62 15.31
C PRO A 50 38.72 28.40 15.50
N ALA A 51 39.09 27.74 16.60
CA ALA A 51 40.44 27.30 16.84
C ALA A 51 40.89 26.51 15.61
N ALA A 52 42.10 26.81 15.11
CA ALA A 52 42.70 26.03 14.04
C ALA A 52 42.60 24.53 14.39
N PRO A 53 42.20 23.67 13.43
CA PRO A 53 41.98 22.26 13.71
C PRO A 53 43.23 21.65 14.34
N VAL A 54 43.04 20.97 15.47
CA VAL A 54 44.13 20.32 16.21
C VAL A 54 44.73 19.26 15.30
N PRO A 55 46.05 19.27 15.03
CA PRO A 55 46.65 18.31 14.12
C PRO A 55 46.46 16.87 14.65
N VAL A 56 45.84 16.04 13.83
CA VAL A 56 45.64 14.62 14.09
C VAL A 56 46.71 13.83 13.35
N VAL A 57 47.61 13.18 14.11
CA VAL A 57 48.78 12.45 13.58
C VAL A 57 49.00 11.20 14.43
N GLY A 58 49.43 10.10 13.80
CA GLY A 58 49.77 8.86 14.48
C GLY A 58 49.30 7.63 13.69
N SER A 59 49.37 6.46 14.33
CA SER A 59 48.75 5.24 13.83
C SER A 59 47.23 5.39 13.72
N THR A 60 46.57 4.55 12.91
CA THR A 60 45.11 4.59 12.71
C THR A 60 44.31 4.48 14.02
N THR A 61 44.85 3.78 15.02
CA THR A 61 44.21 3.66 16.35
C THR A 61 44.33 4.95 17.16
N GLU A 62 45.49 5.61 17.13
CA GLU A 62 45.70 6.91 17.79
C GLU A 62 44.87 8.00 17.11
N MET A 63 44.83 7.98 15.78
CA MET A 63 43.98 8.85 14.96
C MET A 63 42.51 8.68 15.34
N TYR A 64 42.01 7.45 15.43
CA TYR A 64 40.65 7.17 15.88
C TYR A 64 40.38 7.74 17.29
N SER A 65 41.27 7.52 18.25
CA SER A 65 41.09 8.04 19.61
C SER A 65 41.05 9.56 19.67
N GLN A 66 41.92 10.24 18.90
CA GLN A 66 41.96 11.69 18.82
C GLN A 66 40.69 12.24 18.16
N LEU A 67 40.27 11.67 17.03
CA LEU A 67 39.05 12.08 16.33
C LEU A 67 37.80 11.82 17.16
N GLN A 68 37.72 10.70 17.88
CA GLN A 68 36.61 10.42 18.78
C GLN A 68 36.51 11.49 19.88
N SER A 69 37.64 11.89 20.47
CA SER A 69 37.66 12.97 21.46
C SER A 69 37.19 14.30 20.86
N ILE A 70 37.66 14.66 19.67
CA ILE A 70 37.34 15.95 19.03
C ILE A 70 35.88 16.00 18.59
N LEU A 71 35.42 15.00 17.83
CA LEU A 71 34.08 14.99 17.24
C LEU A 71 32.97 14.66 18.25
N SER A 72 33.31 14.10 19.42
CA SER A 72 32.35 13.96 20.52
C SER A 72 31.95 15.30 21.14
N VAL A 73 32.80 16.32 21.04
CA VAL A 73 32.53 17.69 21.53
C VAL A 73 31.75 18.49 20.49
N ASP A 74 32.16 18.43 19.22
CA ASP A 74 31.43 19.03 18.10
C ASP A 74 31.54 18.17 16.83
N GLY A 75 30.45 17.49 16.49
CA GLY A 75 30.37 16.64 15.30
C GLY A 75 30.41 17.40 13.97
N ALA A 76 30.14 18.72 13.96
CA ALA A 76 30.22 19.53 12.75
C ALA A 76 31.66 19.70 12.24
N LEU A 77 32.64 19.53 13.15
CA LEU A 77 34.07 19.59 12.83
C LEU A 77 34.55 18.44 11.92
N VAL A 78 33.73 17.43 11.65
CA VAL A 78 34.09 16.29 10.77
C VAL A 78 34.63 16.77 9.42
N ASN A 79 34.14 17.90 8.92
CA ASN A 79 34.56 18.48 7.64
C ASN A 79 36.02 18.96 7.65
N HIS A 80 36.57 19.33 8.81
CA HIS A 80 37.98 19.69 8.95
C HIS A 80 38.93 18.48 8.98
N TYR A 81 38.38 17.29 9.28
CA TYR A 81 39.16 16.05 9.48
C TYR A 81 38.80 14.95 8.46
N LEU A 82 38.22 15.33 7.31
CA LEU A 82 37.83 14.38 6.27
C LEU A 82 38.97 13.47 5.78
N PRO A 83 40.21 13.95 5.58
CA PRO A 83 41.32 13.07 5.19
C PRO A 83 41.53 11.93 6.18
N GLN A 84 41.51 12.23 7.48
CA GLN A 84 41.70 11.24 8.54
C GLN A 84 40.50 10.30 8.67
N VAL A 85 39.27 10.81 8.49
CA VAL A 85 38.06 9.96 8.44
C VAL A 85 38.13 8.98 7.26
N LEU A 86 38.58 9.43 6.08
CA LEU A 86 38.77 8.56 4.92
C LEU A 86 39.87 7.51 5.15
N GLU A 87 40.93 7.86 5.87
CA GLU A 87 42.00 6.92 6.24
C GLU A 87 41.49 5.83 7.19
N LEU A 88 40.64 6.17 8.17
CA LEU A 88 39.97 5.19 9.03
C LEU A 88 39.08 4.22 8.24
N VAL A 89 38.34 4.72 7.23
CA VAL A 89 37.51 3.86 6.36
C VAL A 89 38.37 2.95 5.50
N GLN A 90 39.49 3.44 4.96
CA GLN A 90 40.43 2.62 4.20
C GLN A 90 41.11 1.56 5.09
N ALA A 91 41.45 1.90 6.33
CA ALA A 91 41.95 0.94 7.30
C ALA A 91 40.89 -0.13 7.63
N ALA A 92 39.61 0.23 7.67
CA ALA A 92 38.51 -0.71 7.84
C ALA A 92 38.33 -1.66 6.64
N GLU A 93 38.70 -1.26 5.43
CA GLU A 93 38.70 -2.09 4.21
C GLU A 93 39.80 -3.18 4.28
N SER A 94 40.96 -2.87 4.89
CA SER A 94 42.10 -3.79 4.95
C SER A 94 41.86 -4.98 5.89
N ILE A 95 42.12 -6.19 5.38
CA ILE A 95 42.09 -7.45 6.14
C ILE A 95 43.19 -7.49 7.21
N GLU A 96 44.26 -6.70 7.04
CA GLU A 96 45.39 -6.62 7.98
C GLU A 96 44.99 -5.90 9.29
N THR A 97 43.95 -5.06 9.24
CA THR A 97 43.46 -4.36 10.44
C THR A 97 42.65 -5.32 11.31
N PRO A 98 42.87 -5.36 12.64
CA PRO A 98 42.08 -6.20 13.54
C PRO A 98 40.57 -5.93 13.42
N ILE A 99 39.77 -6.99 13.36
CA ILE A 99 38.31 -6.91 13.14
C ILE A 99 37.59 -5.95 14.09
N LEU A 100 37.99 -5.92 15.37
CA LEU A 100 37.41 -5.01 16.36
C LEU A 100 37.65 -3.55 16.01
N LEU A 101 38.84 -3.20 15.52
CA LEU A 101 39.15 -1.84 15.08
C LEU A 101 38.39 -1.48 13.81
N ARG A 102 38.32 -2.40 12.83
CA ARG A 102 37.53 -2.21 11.60
C ARG A 102 36.07 -1.88 11.93
N VAL A 103 35.45 -2.65 12.83
CA VAL A 103 34.08 -2.38 13.30
C VAL A 103 33.97 -1.01 13.96
N ARG A 104 34.87 -0.67 14.90
CA ARG A 104 34.84 0.62 15.60
C ARG A 104 35.02 1.82 14.67
N PHE A 105 35.89 1.70 13.68
CA PHE A 105 36.10 2.74 12.67
C PHE A 105 34.82 2.98 11.86
N LEU A 106 34.14 1.91 11.43
CA LEU A 106 32.87 2.03 10.70
C LEU A 106 31.73 2.58 11.56
N GLU A 107 31.62 2.15 12.82
CA GLU A 107 30.64 2.70 13.76
C GLU A 107 30.83 4.21 13.95
N PHE A 108 32.07 4.65 14.12
CA PHE A 108 32.41 6.06 14.25
C PHE A 108 32.11 6.85 12.98
N VAL A 109 32.47 6.32 11.81
CA VAL A 109 32.15 6.93 10.52
C VAL A 109 30.63 7.06 10.35
N GLY A 110 29.87 6.02 10.68
CA GLY A 110 28.41 6.03 10.61
C GLY A 110 27.75 7.10 11.49
N GLN A 111 28.33 7.42 12.65
CA GLN A 111 27.84 8.48 13.53
C GLN A 111 27.98 9.88 12.92
N HIS A 112 29.00 10.11 12.09
CA HIS A 112 29.34 11.44 11.59
C HIS A 112 29.07 11.65 10.10
N VAL A 113 28.75 10.60 9.33
CA VAL A 113 28.61 10.69 7.87
C VAL A 113 27.53 11.70 7.43
N ALA A 114 26.47 11.88 8.23
CA ALA A 114 25.40 12.85 7.94
C ALA A 114 25.84 14.31 8.00
N ALA A 115 26.95 14.59 8.68
CA ALA A 115 27.53 15.93 8.82
C ALA A 115 28.59 16.23 7.74
N VAL A 116 29.03 15.23 6.97
CA VAL A 116 30.00 15.41 5.89
C VAL A 116 29.36 16.23 4.76
N ARG A 117 30.06 17.26 4.28
CA ARG A 117 29.62 18.18 3.21
C ARG A 117 30.35 17.99 1.88
N ASP A 118 31.45 17.25 1.86
CA ASP A 118 32.23 16.99 0.65
C ASP A 118 31.72 15.75 -0.12
N ASN A 119 31.20 15.98 -1.32
CA ASN A 119 30.68 14.95 -2.21
C ASN A 119 31.72 13.94 -2.69
N ASN A 120 32.98 14.35 -2.88
CA ASN A 120 34.06 13.44 -3.26
C ASN A 120 34.46 12.54 -2.08
N ALA A 121 34.50 13.09 -0.87
CA ALA A 121 34.74 12.31 0.34
C ALA A 121 33.60 11.31 0.57
N LEU A 122 32.34 11.73 0.44
CA LEU A 122 31.18 10.85 0.55
C LEU A 122 31.21 9.73 -0.50
N ARG A 123 31.55 10.04 -1.75
CA ARG A 123 31.69 9.01 -2.80
C ARG A 123 32.74 7.97 -2.44
N LYS A 124 33.91 8.40 -1.95
CA LYS A 124 34.99 7.48 -1.51
C LYS A 124 34.54 6.61 -0.34
N LEU A 125 33.89 7.23 0.66
CA LEU A 125 33.34 6.53 1.82
C LEU A 125 32.31 5.48 1.39
N VAL A 126 31.32 5.86 0.58
CA VAL A 126 30.31 4.94 0.03
C VAL A 126 30.98 3.81 -0.76
N THR A 127 31.96 4.12 -1.61
CA THR A 127 32.68 3.10 -2.38
C THR A 127 33.36 2.07 -1.48
N SER A 128 34.06 2.52 -0.42
CA SER A 128 34.69 1.59 0.52
C SER A 128 33.67 0.81 1.35
N LEU A 129 32.52 1.40 1.73
CA LEU A 129 31.44 0.65 2.38
C LEU A 129 30.88 -0.45 1.46
N VAL A 130 30.65 -0.15 0.19
CA VAL A 130 30.19 -1.15 -0.80
C VAL A 130 31.21 -2.28 -0.94
N LYS A 131 32.51 -1.96 -1.00
CA LYS A 131 33.57 -2.99 -1.04
C LYS A 131 33.62 -3.86 0.21
N ILE A 132 33.39 -3.29 1.39
CA ILE A 132 33.33 -4.07 2.64
C ILE A 132 32.11 -4.99 2.62
N VAL A 133 30.95 -4.51 2.20
CA VAL A 133 29.70 -5.29 2.14
C VAL A 133 29.77 -6.40 1.08
N GLY A 134 30.35 -6.12 -0.09
CA GLY A 134 30.51 -7.09 -1.19
C GLY A 134 31.84 -7.85 -1.16
N GLY A 135 32.64 -7.70 -0.10
CA GLY A 135 33.95 -8.32 0.04
C GLY A 135 33.89 -9.79 0.47
N ALA A 136 35.05 -10.44 0.54
CA ALA A 136 35.16 -11.84 0.97
C ALA A 136 34.93 -12.04 2.48
N ASP A 137 35.05 -10.99 3.29
CA ASP A 137 34.88 -11.04 4.74
C ASP A 137 33.39 -10.93 5.12
N ASN A 138 32.80 -12.07 5.50
CA ASN A 138 31.39 -12.18 5.85
C ASN A 138 31.12 -12.03 7.36
N THR A 139 32.04 -11.45 8.13
CA THR A 139 31.88 -11.28 9.57
C THR A 139 30.64 -10.42 9.89
N PRO A 140 29.62 -10.95 10.60
CA PRO A 140 28.34 -10.26 10.76
C PRO A 140 28.43 -8.89 11.42
N GLN A 141 29.34 -8.70 12.38
CA GLN A 141 29.54 -7.43 13.09
C GLN A 141 30.08 -6.34 12.17
N LEU A 142 31.02 -6.70 11.29
CA LEU A 142 31.60 -5.79 10.31
C LEU A 142 30.56 -5.38 9.27
N LEU A 143 29.86 -6.37 8.70
CA LEU A 143 28.78 -6.12 7.75
C LEU A 143 27.68 -5.26 8.36
N THR A 144 27.30 -5.53 9.62
CA THR A 144 26.32 -4.73 10.37
C THR A 144 26.76 -3.27 10.51
N ALA A 145 28.01 -3.02 10.91
CA ALA A 145 28.53 -1.66 11.03
C ALA A 145 28.58 -0.95 9.67
N ALA A 146 28.98 -1.66 8.61
CA ALA A 146 29.01 -1.12 7.26
C ALA A 146 27.62 -0.72 6.75
N VAL A 147 26.61 -1.60 6.90
CA VAL A 147 25.22 -1.28 6.48
C VAL A 147 24.59 -0.18 7.34
N GLN A 148 24.99 -0.05 8.61
CA GLN A 148 24.52 1.03 9.48
C GLN A 148 25.07 2.40 9.05
N ALA A 149 26.29 2.46 8.50
CA ALA A 149 26.86 3.71 8.02
C ALA A 149 26.05 4.33 6.87
N PHE A 150 25.38 3.54 6.02
CA PHE A 150 24.51 4.08 4.96
C PHE A 150 23.30 4.86 5.48
N ALA A 151 22.86 4.65 6.73
CA ALA A 151 21.72 5.35 7.31
C ALA A 151 21.92 6.88 7.37
N GLY A 152 23.17 7.33 7.43
CA GLY A 152 23.51 8.75 7.52
C GLY A 152 23.67 9.46 6.17
N LEU A 153 23.43 8.80 5.02
CA LEU A 153 23.50 9.42 3.68
C LEU A 153 22.29 10.33 3.38
N GLY A 154 21.97 11.24 4.31
CA GLY A 154 20.89 12.22 4.20
C GLY A 154 21.25 13.43 3.33
N PRO A 155 20.39 14.46 3.26
CA PRO A 155 20.60 15.62 2.41
C PRO A 155 21.80 16.40 2.92
N VAL A 156 22.88 16.32 2.14
CA VAL A 156 24.12 17.03 2.36
C VAL A 156 24.06 18.30 1.53
N SER A 157 23.51 19.36 2.11
CA SER A 157 23.35 20.67 1.45
C SER A 157 22.43 20.65 0.22
N VAL A 158 21.47 21.57 0.18
CA VAL A 158 20.42 21.70 -0.86
C VAL A 158 21.00 22.04 -2.26
N VAL A 159 22.32 22.24 -2.37
CA VAL A 159 22.95 22.85 -3.54
C VAL A 159 23.42 21.86 -4.62
N ASP A 160 23.64 20.57 -4.31
CA ASP A 160 24.29 19.66 -5.28
C ASP A 160 23.56 18.31 -5.48
N LYS A 161 23.01 18.05 -6.67
CA LYS A 161 22.23 16.83 -7.00
C LYS A 161 23.00 15.50 -6.84
N ASN A 162 24.32 15.57 -6.67
CA ASN A 162 25.16 14.39 -6.47
C ASN A 162 24.86 13.63 -5.16
N TRP A 163 24.33 14.27 -4.12
CA TRP A 163 23.96 13.58 -2.88
C TRP A 163 22.75 12.64 -3.07
N GLU A 164 21.79 13.04 -3.92
CA GLU A 164 20.60 12.23 -4.21
C GLU A 164 20.97 10.89 -4.84
N TYR A 165 22.02 10.90 -5.68
CA TYR A 165 22.60 9.71 -6.29
C TYR A 165 23.20 8.78 -5.23
N LEU A 166 24.04 9.30 -4.32
CA LEU A 166 24.67 8.46 -3.29
C LEU A 166 23.66 7.85 -2.32
N ALA A 167 22.62 8.59 -1.94
CA ALA A 167 21.53 8.05 -1.14
C ALA A 167 20.74 6.97 -1.90
N ARG A 168 20.54 7.15 -3.22
CA ARG A 168 19.88 6.16 -4.09
C ARG A 168 20.70 4.87 -4.20
N GLU A 169 22.02 4.97 -4.38
CA GLU A 169 22.92 3.81 -4.41
C GLU A 169 23.03 3.15 -3.03
N GLY A 170 23.07 3.92 -1.95
CA GLY A 170 23.02 3.39 -0.59
C GLY A 170 21.74 2.60 -0.33
N ALA A 171 20.59 3.11 -0.79
CA ALA A 171 19.32 2.39 -0.72
C ALA A 171 19.35 1.08 -1.51
N ASP A 172 19.98 1.06 -2.69
CA ASP A 172 20.16 -0.14 -3.51
C ASP A 172 20.91 -1.24 -2.76
N VAL A 173 22.07 -0.90 -2.19
CA VAL A 173 22.89 -1.86 -1.45
C VAL A 173 22.16 -2.40 -0.23
N LEU A 174 21.49 -1.53 0.53
CA LEU A 174 20.69 -1.96 1.68
C LEU A 174 19.57 -2.93 1.28
N MET A 175 18.90 -2.64 0.17
CA MET A 175 17.86 -3.50 -0.39
C MET A 175 18.43 -4.83 -0.89
N GLN A 176 19.57 -4.84 -1.56
CA GLN A 176 20.22 -6.07 -2.03
C GLN A 176 20.61 -6.97 -0.85
N VAL A 177 21.21 -6.40 0.19
CA VAL A 177 21.54 -7.12 1.43
C VAL A 177 20.30 -7.76 2.05
N MET A 178 19.15 -7.07 2.00
CA MET A 178 17.90 -7.58 2.58
C MET A 178 17.29 -8.74 1.77
N VAL A 179 17.47 -8.76 0.44
CA VAL A 179 16.94 -9.81 -0.44
C VAL A 179 17.79 -11.07 -0.40
N ASP A 180 19.12 -10.90 -0.40
CA ASP A 180 20.06 -12.01 -0.49
C ASP A 180 20.21 -12.73 0.85
N ARG A 181 19.36 -13.74 1.05
CA ARG A 181 19.32 -14.55 2.27
C ARG A 181 20.47 -15.54 2.37
N ASP A 182 21.10 -15.87 1.25
CA ASP A 182 22.16 -16.86 1.17
C ASP A 182 23.52 -16.21 1.47
N ALA A 183 23.72 -14.97 1.02
CA ALA A 183 24.92 -14.20 1.33
C ALA A 183 24.89 -13.56 2.73
N PHE A 184 23.71 -13.12 3.22
CA PHE A 184 23.64 -12.32 4.45
C PHE A 184 22.82 -12.95 5.59
N PRO A 185 23.39 -13.04 6.81
CA PRO A 185 22.68 -13.54 7.98
C PRO A 185 21.56 -12.58 8.41
N GLU A 186 20.55 -13.12 9.09
CA GLU A 186 19.35 -12.37 9.51
C GLU A 186 19.67 -11.10 10.32
N SER A 187 20.70 -11.11 11.17
CA SER A 187 21.10 -9.92 11.94
C SER A 187 21.55 -8.75 11.05
N VAL A 188 22.28 -9.04 9.97
CA VAL A 188 22.74 -8.03 9.01
C VAL A 188 21.56 -7.54 8.17
N ARG A 189 20.65 -8.44 7.75
CA ARG A 189 19.43 -8.06 7.02
C ARG A 189 18.50 -7.17 7.85
N GLN A 190 18.38 -7.44 9.15
CA GLN A 190 17.64 -6.58 10.08
C GLN A 190 18.31 -5.22 10.26
N ALA A 191 19.65 -5.18 10.33
CA ALA A 191 20.39 -3.92 10.37
C ALA A 191 20.16 -3.11 9.10
N ALA A 192 20.29 -3.72 7.91
CA ALA A 192 20.04 -3.07 6.64
C ALA A 192 18.60 -2.53 6.52
N SER A 193 17.60 -3.30 6.99
CA SER A 193 16.22 -2.84 7.09
C SER A 193 16.08 -1.58 7.94
N LYS A 194 16.73 -1.53 9.10
CA LYS A 194 16.68 -0.35 9.99
C LYS A 194 17.40 0.84 9.36
N SER A 195 18.55 0.62 8.74
CA SER A 195 19.29 1.65 8.01
C SER A 195 18.47 2.23 6.87
N LEU A 196 17.72 1.41 6.13
CA LEU A 196 16.85 1.86 5.05
C LEU A 196 15.70 2.71 5.58
N ASP A 197 15.11 2.36 6.72
CA ASP A 197 14.06 3.15 7.37
C ASP A 197 14.60 4.52 7.86
N SER A 198 15.83 4.55 8.39
CA SER A 198 16.54 5.79 8.74
C SER A 198 16.88 6.64 7.52
N LEU A 199 17.42 6.02 6.46
CA LEU A 199 17.76 6.69 5.20
C LEU A 199 16.51 7.24 4.50
N THR A 200 15.38 6.53 4.57
CA THR A 200 14.09 7.03 4.07
C THR A 200 13.68 8.32 4.76
N SER A 201 13.94 8.43 6.07
CA SER A 201 13.56 9.61 6.85
C SER A 201 14.38 10.85 6.48
N SER A 202 15.60 10.67 5.98
CA SER A 202 16.50 11.75 5.57
C SER A 202 16.45 12.01 4.05
N ALA A 203 16.48 10.97 3.22
CA ALA A 203 16.56 11.00 1.76
C ALA A 203 15.35 10.33 1.08
N PHE A 204 14.14 10.72 1.49
CA PHE A 204 12.88 10.11 1.07
C PHE A 204 12.74 9.93 -0.44
N ARG A 205 12.99 10.98 -1.22
CA ARG A 205 12.85 10.98 -2.69
C ARG A 205 13.81 9.98 -3.36
N SER A 206 15.06 9.90 -2.91
CA SER A 206 16.05 8.96 -3.44
C SER A 206 15.67 7.50 -3.19
N VAL A 207 15.18 7.19 -1.97
CA VAL A 207 14.70 5.84 -1.63
C VAL A 207 13.47 5.49 -2.46
N LEU A 208 12.51 6.41 -2.57
CA LEU A 208 11.32 6.24 -3.39
C LEU A 208 11.67 5.98 -4.86
N ALA A 209 12.59 6.77 -5.42
CA ALA A 209 13.08 6.59 -6.79
C ALA A 209 13.69 5.19 -7.00
N LYS A 210 14.50 4.71 -6.05
CA LYS A 210 15.11 3.38 -6.16
C LYS A 210 14.08 2.26 -6.06
N LEU A 211 13.12 2.36 -5.15
CA LEU A 211 12.02 1.39 -5.03
C LEU A 211 11.21 1.29 -6.33
N LEU A 212 10.86 2.42 -6.94
CA LEU A 212 10.12 2.43 -8.20
C LEU A 212 10.95 1.87 -9.36
N HIS A 213 12.27 2.10 -9.35
CA HIS A 213 13.18 1.49 -10.32
C HIS A 213 13.25 -0.04 -10.19
N TRP A 214 13.31 -0.57 -8.96
CA TRP A 214 13.28 -2.02 -8.72
C TRP A 214 11.98 -2.69 -9.20
N LEU A 215 10.88 -1.93 -9.27
CA LEU A 215 9.61 -2.42 -9.84
C LEU A 215 9.56 -2.36 -11.37
N SER A 216 10.29 -1.44 -11.99
CA SER A 216 10.27 -1.22 -13.44
C SER A 216 10.85 -2.39 -14.24
N LEU A 217 10.40 -2.55 -15.50
CA LEU A 217 10.95 -3.50 -16.46
C LEU A 217 12.25 -3.02 -17.14
N ASP A 218 12.71 -1.79 -16.86
CA ASP A 218 13.90 -1.20 -17.50
C ASP A 218 15.22 -1.74 -16.90
N ARG A 219 15.26 -3.03 -16.57
CA ARG A 219 16.41 -3.69 -15.94
C ARG A 219 17.08 -4.65 -16.93
N GLU A 220 18.40 -4.72 -16.84
CA GLU A 220 19.23 -5.67 -17.60
C GLU A 220 18.84 -7.11 -17.21
N GLU A 221 19.22 -8.09 -18.05
CA GLU A 221 18.83 -9.52 -18.02
C GLU A 221 19.16 -10.25 -16.70
N ASP A 222 18.45 -9.90 -15.62
CA ASP A 222 18.53 -10.53 -14.30
C ASP A 222 17.71 -11.84 -14.29
N ASP A 223 18.14 -12.79 -13.44
CA ASP A 223 17.40 -14.03 -13.17
C ASP A 223 15.96 -13.72 -12.71
N GLU A 224 14.96 -14.33 -13.36
CA GLU A 224 13.54 -14.11 -13.05
C GLU A 224 13.21 -14.34 -11.57
N GLU A 225 13.86 -15.32 -10.91
CA GLU A 225 13.61 -15.59 -9.50
C GLU A 225 14.09 -14.42 -8.61
N GLN A 226 15.25 -13.85 -8.95
CA GLN A 226 15.81 -12.71 -8.25
C GLN A 226 14.96 -11.46 -8.45
N VAL A 227 14.53 -11.20 -9.69
CA VAL A 227 13.64 -10.08 -10.02
C VAL A 227 12.34 -10.16 -9.21
N GLN A 228 11.75 -11.35 -9.06
CA GLN A 228 10.54 -11.55 -8.27
C GLN A 228 10.76 -11.26 -6.78
N LYS A 229 11.89 -11.70 -6.19
CA LYS A 229 12.21 -11.40 -4.78
C LYS A 229 12.37 -9.90 -4.55
N GLU A 230 13.05 -9.22 -5.46
CA GLU A 230 13.29 -7.79 -5.40
C GLU A 230 12.01 -6.98 -5.57
N ARG A 231 11.17 -7.33 -6.55
CA ARG A 231 9.85 -6.71 -6.75
C ARG A 231 8.94 -6.88 -5.54
N HIS A 232 8.88 -8.09 -4.99
CA HIS A 232 8.09 -8.36 -3.80
C HIS A 232 8.52 -7.48 -2.61
N MET A 233 9.82 -7.36 -2.38
CA MET A 233 10.35 -6.51 -1.32
C MET A 233 10.09 -5.02 -1.60
N ALA A 234 10.29 -4.57 -2.84
CA ALA A 234 10.05 -3.19 -3.24
C ALA A 234 8.57 -2.80 -3.07
N LEU A 235 7.62 -3.66 -3.48
CA LEU A 235 6.18 -3.48 -3.25
C LEU A 235 5.85 -3.41 -1.76
N ALA A 236 6.42 -4.31 -0.95
CA ALA A 236 6.19 -4.32 0.50
C ALA A 236 6.70 -3.04 1.17
N ARG A 237 7.86 -2.54 0.75
CA ARG A 237 8.45 -1.28 1.26
C ARG A 237 7.67 -0.07 0.80
N LEU A 238 7.33 0.01 -0.48
CA LEU A 238 6.53 1.10 -1.04
C LEU A 238 5.15 1.18 -0.38
N THR A 239 4.51 0.03 -0.12
CA THR A 239 3.26 -0.04 0.65
C THR A 239 3.45 0.56 2.04
N ARG A 240 4.55 0.24 2.74
CA ARG A 240 4.84 0.85 4.05
C ARG A 240 5.08 2.35 3.94
N LEU A 241 5.79 2.84 2.92
CA LEU A 241 6.04 4.27 2.73
C LEU A 241 4.77 5.08 2.54
N ILE A 242 3.77 4.52 1.86
CA ILE A 242 2.52 5.23 1.57
C ILE A 242 1.52 5.09 2.72
N MET A 243 1.42 3.91 3.32
CA MET A 243 0.39 3.64 4.35
C MET A 243 0.82 4.02 5.76
N ALA A 244 2.12 4.16 6.05
CA ALA A 244 2.59 4.43 7.40
C ALA A 244 2.31 5.90 7.79
N PRO A 245 1.60 6.15 8.90
CA PRO A 245 1.32 7.52 9.36
C PRO A 245 2.58 8.36 9.60
N SER A 246 3.68 7.74 10.03
CA SER A 246 4.96 8.40 10.28
C SER A 246 5.59 9.01 9.02
N GLN A 247 5.24 8.49 7.84
CA GLN A 247 5.80 8.93 6.56
C GLN A 247 4.96 10.00 5.87
N ARG A 248 3.75 10.30 6.38
CA ARG A 248 2.82 11.25 5.76
C ARG A 248 3.43 12.64 5.53
N LYS A 249 4.30 13.09 6.44
CA LYS A 249 5.01 14.38 6.35
C LYS A 249 5.95 14.51 5.14
N HIS A 250 6.38 13.39 4.56
CA HIS A 250 7.29 13.38 3.42
C HIS A 250 6.56 13.38 2.07
N TRP A 251 5.25 13.11 2.05
CA TRP A 251 4.41 13.16 0.86
C TRP A 251 3.98 14.59 0.52
N THR A 252 4.95 15.46 0.22
CA THR A 252 4.69 16.80 -0.30
C THR A 252 4.13 16.74 -1.72
N GLU A 253 3.52 17.83 -2.19
CA GLU A 253 3.01 17.91 -3.57
C GLU A 253 4.11 17.62 -4.60
N GLU A 254 5.31 18.17 -4.42
CA GLU A 254 6.48 17.91 -5.29
C GLU A 254 6.83 16.42 -5.34
N THR A 255 6.85 15.74 -4.19
CA THR A 255 7.17 14.31 -4.11
C THR A 255 6.10 13.46 -4.81
N GLN A 256 4.83 13.87 -4.70
CA GLN A 256 3.72 13.20 -5.35
C GLN A 256 3.75 13.37 -6.86
N LEU A 257 3.98 14.59 -7.35
CA LEU A 257 4.16 14.88 -8.78
C LEU A 257 5.39 14.16 -9.38
N TYR A 258 6.42 13.92 -8.57
CA TYR A 258 7.57 13.10 -8.97
C TYR A 258 7.22 11.60 -9.06
N ALA A 259 6.48 11.07 -8.09
CA ALA A 259 6.20 9.65 -7.97
C ALA A 259 5.12 9.15 -8.93
N GLU A 260 4.10 9.96 -9.19
CA GLU A 260 2.91 9.57 -9.96
C GLU A 260 3.26 9.08 -11.39
N PRO A 261 4.03 9.81 -12.22
CA PRO A 261 4.36 9.35 -13.57
C PRO A 261 5.17 8.05 -13.57
N LEU A 262 6.01 7.84 -12.56
CA LEU A 262 6.81 6.63 -12.40
C LEU A 262 5.91 5.43 -12.03
N LEU A 263 4.98 5.61 -11.10
CA LEU A 263 3.99 4.60 -10.74
C LEU A 263 3.11 4.22 -11.93
N GLN A 264 2.65 5.19 -12.70
CA GLN A 264 1.87 5.00 -13.93
C GLN A 264 2.64 4.16 -14.96
N ARG A 265 3.94 4.42 -15.14
CA ARG A 265 4.80 3.61 -16.00
C ARG A 265 4.89 2.16 -15.52
N VAL A 266 5.16 1.96 -14.23
CA VAL A 266 5.25 0.61 -13.64
C VAL A 266 3.92 -0.14 -13.74
N LEU A 267 2.79 0.50 -13.44
CA LEU A 267 1.44 -0.07 -13.56
C LEU A 267 1.13 -0.61 -14.95
N SER A 268 1.73 -0.04 -15.99
CA SER A 268 1.52 -0.49 -17.38
C SER A 268 2.32 -1.76 -17.74
N THR A 269 3.24 -2.18 -16.86
CA THR A 269 4.22 -3.24 -17.16
C THR A 269 4.10 -4.49 -16.30
N VAL A 270 3.45 -4.39 -15.15
CA VAL A 270 3.36 -5.46 -14.14
C VAL A 270 2.23 -6.46 -14.43
N ASP A 271 2.32 -7.64 -13.82
CA ASP A 271 1.26 -8.66 -13.89
C ASP A 271 0.00 -8.25 -13.11
N VAL A 272 -1.08 -9.02 -13.18
CA VAL A 272 -2.36 -8.70 -12.52
C VAL A 272 -2.24 -8.65 -10.98
N ARG A 273 -1.41 -9.51 -10.37
CA ARG A 273 -1.29 -9.59 -8.91
C ARG A 273 -0.52 -8.38 -8.38
N GLU A 274 0.60 -8.07 -9.02
CA GLU A 274 1.40 -6.88 -8.76
C GLU A 274 0.61 -5.61 -9.08
N PHE A 275 -0.16 -5.60 -10.17
CA PHE A 275 -1.05 -4.50 -10.52
C PHE A 275 -2.05 -4.22 -9.40
N ALA A 276 -2.70 -5.25 -8.85
CA ALA A 276 -3.66 -5.06 -7.76
C ALA A 276 -3.02 -4.43 -6.51
N GLN A 277 -1.79 -4.85 -6.17
CA GLN A 277 -1.05 -4.28 -5.06
C GLN A 277 -0.63 -2.84 -5.35
N LEU A 278 -0.10 -2.57 -6.54
CA LEU A 278 0.38 -1.25 -6.93
C LEU A 278 -0.76 -0.24 -7.15
N ALA A 279 -1.91 -0.69 -7.66
CA ALA A 279 -3.12 0.12 -7.77
C ALA A 279 -3.62 0.53 -6.38
N ARG A 280 -3.60 -0.40 -5.40
CA ARG A 280 -3.89 -0.08 -4.00
C ARG A 280 -2.92 0.97 -3.46
N VAL A 281 -1.63 0.78 -3.68
CA VAL A 281 -0.57 1.72 -3.27
C VAL A 281 -0.82 3.11 -3.86
N THR A 282 -1.07 3.19 -5.17
CA THR A 282 -1.32 4.44 -5.89
C THR A 282 -2.61 5.13 -5.41
N ALA A 283 -3.66 4.35 -5.12
CA ALA A 283 -4.92 4.86 -4.59
C ALA A 283 -4.87 5.36 -3.14
N HIS A 284 -3.73 5.19 -2.44
CA HIS A 284 -3.53 5.77 -1.11
C HIS A 284 -2.54 6.94 -1.12
N LEU A 285 -2.06 7.35 -2.29
CA LEU A 285 -1.37 8.62 -2.40
C LEU A 285 -2.33 9.78 -2.12
N PRO A 286 -1.92 10.81 -1.37
CA PRO A 286 -2.80 11.94 -1.07
C PRO A 286 -3.41 12.60 -2.32
N ILE A 287 -2.64 12.82 -3.38
CA ILE A 287 -3.07 13.44 -4.65
C ILE A 287 -4.20 12.68 -5.33
N ASN A 288 -4.26 11.36 -5.14
CA ASN A 288 -5.34 10.52 -5.63
C ASN A 288 -6.49 10.50 -4.63
N GLN A 289 -6.23 10.29 -3.34
CA GLN A 289 -7.26 10.23 -2.29
C GLN A 289 -8.09 11.51 -2.22
N ASP A 290 -7.45 12.67 -2.27
CA ASP A 290 -8.10 13.98 -2.17
C ASP A 290 -9.07 14.23 -3.35
N LYS A 291 -8.84 13.56 -4.48
CA LYS A 291 -9.68 13.60 -5.68
C LYS A 291 -10.54 12.34 -5.86
N GLY A 292 -10.78 11.60 -4.78
CA GLY A 292 -11.62 10.40 -4.80
C GLY A 292 -11.09 9.28 -5.70
N ASN A 293 -9.77 9.22 -5.92
CA ASN A 293 -9.06 8.31 -6.80
C ASN A 293 -9.41 8.40 -8.29
N LEU A 294 -10.08 9.48 -8.70
CA LEU A 294 -10.40 9.73 -10.10
C LEU A 294 -9.16 9.86 -11.01
N PRO A 295 -8.06 10.54 -10.64
CA PRO A 295 -6.91 10.72 -11.53
C PRO A 295 -6.28 9.40 -12.01
N LEU A 296 -6.24 8.38 -11.13
CA LEU A 296 -5.76 7.05 -11.49
C LEU A 296 -6.65 6.38 -12.56
N LEU A 297 -7.97 6.50 -12.42
CA LEU A 297 -8.93 5.96 -13.40
C LEU A 297 -8.83 6.71 -14.74
N GLU A 298 -8.82 8.04 -14.70
CA GLU A 298 -8.71 8.90 -15.88
C GLU A 298 -7.44 8.60 -16.68
N TRP A 299 -6.30 8.53 -15.99
CA TRP A 299 -5.04 8.18 -16.62
C TRP A 299 -5.11 6.80 -17.28
N TYR A 300 -5.64 5.80 -16.56
CA TYR A 300 -5.65 4.43 -17.07
C TYR A 300 -6.52 4.31 -18.33
N VAL A 301 -7.73 4.87 -18.31
CA VAL A 301 -8.67 4.80 -19.44
C VAL A 301 -8.22 5.66 -20.63
N LYS A 302 -7.50 6.76 -20.38
CA LYS A 302 -6.88 7.57 -21.44
C LYS A 302 -5.73 6.85 -22.13
N THR A 303 -4.98 6.05 -21.37
CA THR A 303 -3.75 5.39 -21.85
C THR A 303 -4.06 4.02 -22.48
N HIS A 304 -5.02 3.28 -21.91
CA HIS A 304 -5.33 1.90 -22.26
C HIS A 304 -6.77 1.77 -22.76
N ARG A 305 -6.95 1.04 -23.86
CA ARG A 305 -8.30 0.72 -24.39
C ARG A 305 -8.86 -0.50 -23.66
N LEU A 306 -10.17 -0.53 -23.43
CA LEU A 306 -10.85 -1.66 -22.79
C LEU A 306 -11.17 -2.79 -23.78
N ASN A 307 -10.24 -3.09 -24.69
CA ASN A 307 -10.44 -4.06 -25.76
C ASN A 307 -10.02 -5.49 -25.39
N ASP A 308 -9.37 -5.69 -24.25
CA ASP A 308 -9.00 -7.00 -23.72
C ASP A 308 -9.47 -7.19 -22.26
N ASP A 309 -9.44 -8.45 -21.80
CA ASP A 309 -9.87 -8.80 -20.44
C ASP A 309 -8.93 -8.22 -19.36
N ARG A 310 -7.65 -8.02 -19.68
CA ARG A 310 -6.65 -7.48 -18.75
C ARG A 310 -6.96 -6.04 -18.37
N HIS A 311 -7.29 -5.20 -19.35
CA HIS A 311 -7.64 -3.79 -19.15
C HIS A 311 -9.00 -3.64 -18.48
N VAL A 312 -9.96 -4.52 -18.78
CA VAL A 312 -11.25 -4.59 -18.07
C VAL A 312 -11.03 -4.98 -16.60
N GLU A 313 -10.20 -6.00 -16.33
CA GLU A 313 -9.84 -6.39 -14.97
C GLU A 313 -9.11 -5.27 -14.21
N ALA A 314 -8.17 -4.58 -14.87
CA ALA A 314 -7.45 -3.46 -14.29
C ALA A 314 -8.38 -2.32 -13.87
N VAL A 315 -9.34 -1.94 -14.73
CA VAL A 315 -10.36 -0.93 -14.36
C VAL A 315 -11.26 -1.45 -13.24
N ALA A 316 -11.63 -2.73 -13.23
CA ALA A 316 -12.40 -3.32 -12.14
C ALA A 316 -11.63 -3.31 -10.80
N ILE A 317 -10.30 -3.43 -10.82
CA ILE A 317 -9.41 -3.31 -9.66
C ILE A 317 -9.34 -1.84 -9.20
N ILE A 318 -9.05 -0.90 -10.09
CA ILE A 318 -8.98 0.54 -9.78
C ILE A 318 -10.32 1.02 -9.20
N GLY A 319 -11.43 0.59 -9.80
CA GLY A 319 -12.79 0.95 -9.41
C GLY A 319 -13.14 0.64 -7.95
N ARG A 320 -12.42 -0.27 -7.28
CA ARG A 320 -12.61 -0.56 -5.86
C ARG A 320 -12.23 0.60 -4.94
N PHE A 321 -11.40 1.52 -5.44
CA PHE A 321 -10.89 2.65 -4.67
C PHE A 321 -11.53 3.98 -5.08
N VAL A 322 -12.27 4.02 -6.19
CA VAL A 322 -12.92 5.24 -6.68
C VAL A 322 -14.09 5.61 -5.76
N SER A 323 -14.09 6.86 -5.28
CA SER A 323 -15.16 7.36 -4.41
C SER A 323 -16.48 7.45 -5.18
N SER A 324 -17.59 7.11 -4.52
CA SER A 324 -18.93 7.27 -5.11
C SER A 324 -19.36 8.73 -5.28
N SER A 325 -18.62 9.68 -4.69
CA SER A 325 -18.92 11.12 -4.79
C SER A 325 -18.36 11.78 -6.05
N VAL A 326 -17.52 11.08 -6.81
CA VAL A 326 -16.92 11.64 -8.04
C VAL A 326 -17.80 11.38 -9.24
N GLU A 327 -17.74 12.28 -10.23
CA GLU A 327 -18.41 12.11 -11.51
C GLU A 327 -17.40 12.02 -12.66
N PHE A 328 -17.60 11.06 -13.56
CA PHE A 328 -16.75 10.79 -14.70
C PHE A 328 -17.52 10.03 -15.79
N ASP A 329 -17.29 10.39 -17.05
CA ASP A 329 -17.88 9.69 -18.19
C ASP A 329 -17.03 8.49 -18.62
N LEU A 330 -17.35 7.32 -18.05
CA LEU A 330 -16.77 6.04 -18.49
C LEU A 330 -17.53 5.42 -19.68
N HIS A 331 -18.71 5.94 -20.05
CA HIS A 331 -19.54 5.36 -21.11
C HIS A 331 -18.80 5.35 -22.45
N ALA A 332 -18.12 6.45 -22.80
CA ALA A 332 -17.37 6.55 -24.06
C ALA A 332 -16.33 5.42 -24.22
N ALA A 333 -15.65 5.04 -23.14
CA ALA A 333 -14.69 3.93 -23.17
C ALA A 333 -15.38 2.56 -23.30
N LEU A 334 -16.53 2.37 -22.65
CA LEU A 334 -17.32 1.13 -22.76
C LEU A 334 -17.91 0.94 -24.15
N GLU A 335 -18.39 2.02 -24.75
CA GLU A 335 -18.93 2.04 -26.11
C GLU A 335 -17.84 1.75 -27.14
N ALA A 336 -16.66 2.40 -27.02
CA ALA A 336 -15.51 2.14 -27.88
C ALA A 336 -15.01 0.69 -27.79
N ALA A 337 -15.19 0.03 -26.64
CA ALA A 337 -14.88 -1.38 -26.42
C ALA A 337 -16.00 -2.34 -26.87
N GLY A 338 -17.14 -1.82 -27.33
CA GLY A 338 -18.31 -2.62 -27.68
C GLY A 338 -19.01 -3.28 -26.48
N ILE A 339 -18.65 -2.93 -25.24
CA ILE A 339 -19.23 -3.53 -24.03
C ILE A 339 -20.74 -3.24 -23.95
N THR A 340 -21.16 -2.02 -24.27
CA THR A 340 -22.59 -1.62 -24.23
C THR A 340 -23.42 -2.18 -25.39
N SER A 341 -22.78 -2.83 -26.38
CA SER A 341 -23.45 -3.36 -27.56
C SER A 341 -23.90 -4.82 -27.43
N ARG A 342 -23.40 -5.55 -26.42
CA ARG A 342 -23.62 -6.98 -26.23
C ARG A 342 -24.11 -7.30 -24.82
N ASP A 343 -24.72 -8.48 -24.66
CA ASP A 343 -25.09 -8.96 -23.34
C ASP A 343 -23.85 -9.41 -22.56
N ILE A 344 -23.82 -9.20 -21.23
CA ILE A 344 -22.69 -9.64 -20.42
C ILE A 344 -22.83 -11.14 -20.20
N ASP A 345 -21.80 -11.90 -20.55
CA ASP A 345 -21.73 -13.31 -20.21
C ASP A 345 -21.68 -13.47 -18.68
N ALA A 346 -22.80 -13.86 -18.08
CA ALA A 346 -22.92 -13.94 -16.63
C ALA A 346 -22.17 -15.15 -16.03
N SER A 347 -21.66 -16.07 -16.86
CA SER A 347 -21.04 -17.32 -16.43
C SER A 347 -19.51 -17.28 -16.33
N SER A 348 -18.84 -16.37 -17.03
CA SER A 348 -17.37 -16.28 -17.07
C SER A 348 -16.77 -15.25 -16.10
N ASP A 349 -15.50 -15.44 -15.77
CA ASP A 349 -14.71 -14.49 -14.96
C ASP A 349 -14.53 -13.14 -15.66
N GLY A 350 -14.37 -13.14 -16.99
CA GLY A 350 -14.36 -11.92 -17.80
C GLY A 350 -15.69 -11.15 -17.69
N GLY A 351 -16.81 -11.88 -17.63
CA GLY A 351 -18.14 -11.33 -17.35
C GLY A 351 -18.25 -10.65 -15.98
N VAL A 352 -17.67 -11.24 -14.95
CA VAL A 352 -17.61 -10.65 -13.59
C VAL A 352 -16.90 -9.30 -13.61
N ASN A 353 -15.73 -9.22 -14.26
CA ASN A 353 -14.98 -7.96 -14.34
C ASN A 353 -15.73 -6.93 -15.17
N THR A 354 -16.31 -7.32 -16.31
CA THR A 354 -17.15 -6.45 -17.14
C THR A 354 -18.32 -5.87 -16.34
N ALA A 355 -19.04 -6.70 -15.58
CA ALA A 355 -20.16 -6.26 -14.73
C ALA A 355 -19.71 -5.28 -13.63
N LYS A 356 -18.53 -5.50 -13.03
CA LYS A 356 -17.94 -4.55 -12.07
C LYS A 356 -17.57 -3.22 -12.70
N VAL A 357 -17.04 -3.22 -13.94
CA VAL A 357 -16.77 -1.98 -14.67
C VAL A 357 -18.06 -1.25 -15.04
N VAL A 358 -19.11 -1.97 -15.46
CA VAL A 358 -20.43 -1.37 -15.73
C VAL A 358 -21.04 -0.78 -14.46
N LEU A 359 -20.88 -1.45 -13.32
CA LEU A 359 -21.27 -0.91 -12.02
C LEU A 359 -20.49 0.36 -11.66
N LEU A 360 -19.16 0.36 -11.85
CA LEU A 360 -18.33 1.54 -11.65
C LEU A 360 -18.82 2.70 -12.51
N ALA A 361 -19.00 2.47 -13.82
CA ALA A 361 -19.51 3.46 -14.77
C ALA A 361 -20.87 4.02 -14.32
N SER A 362 -21.77 3.16 -13.86
CA SER A 362 -23.10 3.54 -13.38
C SER A 362 -23.06 4.44 -12.14
N ARG A 363 -22.10 4.22 -11.23
CA ARG A 363 -21.96 5.00 -9.99
C ARG A 363 -21.41 6.39 -10.23
N ILE A 364 -20.34 6.46 -11.02
CA ILE A 364 -19.65 7.72 -11.30
C ILE A 364 -20.22 8.44 -12.51
N ALA A 365 -21.21 7.89 -13.21
CA ALA A 365 -21.78 8.51 -14.40
C ALA A 365 -22.20 9.96 -14.15
N THR A 366 -21.80 10.86 -15.05
CA THR A 366 -22.44 12.17 -15.21
C THR A 366 -23.90 11.98 -15.63
N ALA A 367 -24.72 13.03 -15.53
CA ALA A 367 -26.13 12.96 -15.95
C ALA A 367 -26.29 12.45 -17.41
N ALA A 368 -25.46 12.95 -18.33
CA ALA A 368 -25.48 12.55 -19.74
C ALA A 368 -25.01 11.10 -19.96
N ALA A 369 -24.00 10.63 -19.22
CA ALA A 369 -23.57 9.23 -19.29
C ALA A 369 -24.63 8.28 -18.70
N ALA A 370 -25.31 8.72 -17.63
CA ALA A 370 -26.37 7.95 -17.00
C ALA A 370 -27.56 7.73 -17.94
N GLU A 371 -27.93 8.72 -18.76
CA GLU A 371 -28.95 8.60 -19.81
C GLU A 371 -28.63 7.47 -20.81
N LYS A 372 -27.37 7.35 -21.22
CA LYS A 372 -26.93 6.34 -22.18
C LYS A 372 -26.79 4.95 -21.55
N LEU A 373 -26.32 4.87 -20.31
CA LEU A 373 -26.13 3.60 -19.59
C LEU A 373 -27.46 2.99 -19.12
N TYR A 374 -28.48 3.81 -18.83
CA TYR A 374 -29.74 3.37 -18.26
C TYR A 374 -30.44 2.29 -19.10
N PRO A 375 -30.71 2.48 -20.42
CA PRO A 375 -31.36 1.44 -21.23
C PRO A 375 -30.56 0.15 -21.30
N TYR A 376 -29.22 0.24 -21.40
CA TYR A 376 -28.34 -0.91 -21.46
C TYR A 376 -28.43 -1.75 -20.17
N VAL A 377 -28.23 -1.15 -19.00
CA VAL A 377 -28.23 -1.86 -17.72
C VAL A 377 -29.62 -2.41 -17.39
N TYR A 378 -30.68 -1.64 -17.64
CA TYR A 378 -32.04 -2.11 -17.36
C TYR A 378 -32.43 -3.31 -18.22
N ARG A 379 -32.08 -3.33 -19.51
CA ARG A 379 -32.31 -4.49 -20.39
C ARG A 379 -31.64 -5.76 -19.84
N GLN A 380 -30.40 -5.64 -19.36
CA GLN A 380 -29.68 -6.77 -18.74
C GLN A 380 -30.43 -7.28 -17.50
N VAL A 381 -30.87 -6.37 -16.62
CA VAL A 381 -31.61 -6.75 -15.41
C VAL A 381 -32.96 -7.40 -15.73
N VAL A 382 -33.69 -6.90 -16.73
CA VAL A 382 -34.95 -7.53 -17.17
C VAL A 382 -34.69 -8.95 -17.68
N SER A 383 -33.64 -9.14 -18.49
CA SER A 383 -33.22 -10.47 -18.97
C SER A 383 -32.93 -11.42 -17.81
N LEU A 384 -32.14 -10.99 -16.82
CA LEU A 384 -31.81 -11.79 -15.62
C LEU A 384 -33.04 -12.14 -14.78
N MET A 385 -34.02 -11.24 -14.68
CA MET A 385 -35.24 -11.47 -13.91
C MET A 385 -36.24 -12.40 -14.59
N SER A 386 -36.17 -12.55 -15.91
CA SER A 386 -37.11 -13.39 -16.68
C SER A 386 -37.09 -14.86 -16.25
N ASP A 387 -35.91 -15.39 -15.91
CA ASP A 387 -35.71 -16.67 -15.23
C ASP A 387 -34.66 -16.52 -14.12
N MET A 388 -35.06 -15.86 -13.02
CA MET A 388 -34.16 -15.63 -11.89
C MET A 388 -33.68 -16.93 -11.24
N ARG A 389 -34.50 -18.00 -11.21
CA ARG A 389 -34.08 -19.28 -10.60
C ARG A 389 -32.99 -19.96 -11.45
N GLY A 390 -33.17 -20.02 -12.77
CA GLY A 390 -32.12 -20.53 -13.68
C GLY A 390 -30.86 -19.67 -13.61
N THR A 391 -31.03 -18.35 -13.62
CA THR A 391 -29.92 -17.39 -13.51
C THR A 391 -29.10 -17.60 -12.24
N LEU A 392 -29.72 -17.68 -11.06
CA LEU A 392 -29.00 -17.84 -9.78
C LEU A 392 -28.28 -19.19 -9.63
N THR A 393 -28.61 -20.18 -10.45
CA THR A 393 -27.98 -21.51 -10.41
C THR A 393 -26.91 -21.71 -11.48
N THR A 394 -26.90 -20.90 -12.54
CA THR A 394 -25.99 -21.03 -13.69
C THR A 394 -25.01 -19.88 -13.81
N ALA A 395 -25.38 -18.67 -13.39
CA ALA A 395 -24.56 -17.48 -13.46
C ALA A 395 -23.68 -17.30 -12.21
N ASN A 396 -22.60 -16.53 -12.38
CA ASN A 396 -21.83 -16.03 -11.27
C ASN A 396 -22.65 -14.99 -10.47
N LEU A 397 -22.86 -15.26 -9.18
CA LEU A 397 -23.64 -14.40 -8.29
C LEU A 397 -23.11 -12.97 -8.20
N ILE A 398 -21.79 -12.77 -8.34
CA ILE A 398 -21.17 -11.45 -8.33
C ILE A 398 -21.62 -10.64 -9.56
N THR A 399 -21.76 -11.28 -10.72
CA THR A 399 -22.23 -10.61 -11.95
C THR A 399 -23.67 -10.13 -11.80
N VAL A 400 -24.56 -10.99 -11.29
CA VAL A 400 -25.97 -10.66 -11.04
C VAL A 400 -26.08 -9.53 -10.01
N GLU A 401 -25.34 -9.64 -8.91
CA GLU A 401 -25.26 -8.60 -7.88
C GLU A 401 -24.77 -7.26 -8.46
N ALA A 402 -23.67 -7.27 -9.22
CA ALA A 402 -23.11 -6.05 -9.82
C ALA A 402 -24.09 -5.35 -10.76
N LEU A 403 -24.81 -6.11 -11.59
CA LEU A 403 -25.83 -5.56 -12.50
C LEU A 403 -27.03 -4.97 -11.75
N LEU A 404 -27.50 -5.61 -10.68
CA LEU A 404 -28.55 -5.07 -9.82
C LEU A 404 -28.11 -3.79 -9.11
N PHE A 405 -26.87 -3.75 -8.58
CA PHE A 405 -26.31 -2.53 -8.02
C PHE A 405 -26.16 -1.42 -9.08
N ALA A 406 -25.81 -1.76 -10.31
CA ALA A 406 -25.67 -0.81 -11.41
C ALA A 406 -27.02 -0.18 -11.73
N ALA A 407 -28.08 -1.00 -11.80
CA ALA A 407 -29.45 -0.51 -11.99
C ALA A 407 -29.90 0.41 -10.85
N VAL A 408 -29.60 0.07 -9.60
CA VAL A 408 -29.91 0.94 -8.44
C VAL A 408 -29.13 2.26 -8.51
N ALA A 409 -27.86 2.24 -8.90
CA ALA A 409 -27.05 3.45 -9.04
C ALA A 409 -27.61 4.39 -10.11
N LEU A 410 -27.98 3.85 -11.28
CA LEU A 410 -28.60 4.63 -12.36
C LEU A 410 -30.01 5.09 -12.00
N ALA A 411 -30.81 4.26 -11.32
CA ALA A 411 -32.15 4.62 -10.87
C ALA A 411 -32.16 5.83 -9.93
N ARG A 412 -31.14 5.96 -9.07
CA ARG A 412 -30.98 7.13 -8.19
C ARG A 412 -30.67 8.41 -8.97
N LYS A 413 -29.95 8.31 -10.10
CA LYS A 413 -29.66 9.44 -11.01
C LYS A 413 -30.84 9.73 -11.97
N ARG A 414 -31.67 8.73 -12.28
CA ARG A 414 -32.82 8.75 -13.20
C ARG A 414 -34.10 8.32 -12.49
N SER A 415 -34.47 9.07 -11.45
CA SER A 415 -35.55 8.68 -10.53
C SER A 415 -36.92 8.65 -11.20
N ALA A 416 -37.19 9.56 -12.13
CA ALA A 416 -38.45 9.60 -12.87
C ALA A 416 -38.63 8.37 -13.76
N GLU A 417 -37.61 8.01 -14.56
CA GLU A 417 -37.64 6.82 -15.42
C GLU A 417 -37.68 5.53 -14.60
N ALA A 418 -36.95 5.49 -13.48
CA ALA A 418 -36.97 4.34 -12.59
C ALA A 418 -38.35 4.12 -11.97
N LEU A 419 -39.04 5.19 -11.55
CA LEU A 419 -40.41 5.09 -11.04
C LEU A 419 -41.40 4.66 -12.12
N GLN A 420 -41.23 5.12 -13.36
CA GLN A 420 -42.04 4.64 -14.48
C GLN A 420 -41.85 3.14 -14.70
N GLN A 421 -40.59 2.67 -14.70
CA GLN A 421 -40.29 1.24 -14.87
C GLN A 421 -40.79 0.38 -13.71
N LEU A 422 -40.63 0.82 -12.46
CA LEU A 422 -41.15 0.10 -11.30
C LEU A 422 -42.68 -0.01 -11.28
N ASN A 423 -43.37 0.90 -11.97
CA ASN A 423 -44.81 0.88 -12.15
C ASN A 423 -45.27 0.12 -13.39
N ASP A 424 -44.36 -0.24 -14.30
CA ASP A 424 -44.67 -1.07 -15.45
C ASP A 424 -45.13 -2.47 -15.00
N ALA A 425 -46.25 -2.93 -15.57
CA ALA A 425 -46.87 -4.18 -15.15
C ALA A 425 -45.99 -5.40 -15.44
N SER A 426 -45.28 -5.40 -16.57
CA SER A 426 -44.43 -6.51 -17.00
C SER A 426 -43.14 -6.59 -16.17
N PHE A 427 -42.54 -5.43 -15.90
CA PHE A 427 -41.38 -5.32 -15.03
C PHE A 427 -41.73 -5.74 -13.59
N ASN A 428 -42.83 -5.22 -13.04
CA ASN A 428 -43.26 -5.54 -11.68
C ASN A 428 -43.59 -7.03 -11.50
N ALA A 429 -44.25 -7.65 -12.47
CA ALA A 429 -44.49 -9.10 -12.44
C ALA A 429 -43.18 -9.91 -12.41
N SER A 430 -42.21 -9.51 -13.24
CA SER A 430 -40.87 -10.12 -13.27
C SER A 430 -40.12 -9.91 -11.96
N ALA A 431 -40.20 -8.71 -11.37
CA ALA A 431 -39.57 -8.39 -10.09
C ALA A 431 -40.16 -9.20 -8.92
N ILE A 432 -41.50 -9.39 -8.88
CA ILE A 432 -42.16 -10.24 -7.88
C ILE A 432 -41.70 -11.70 -8.01
N SER A 433 -41.68 -12.23 -9.23
CA SER A 433 -41.20 -13.60 -9.48
C SER A 433 -39.72 -13.77 -9.10
N ALA A 434 -38.89 -12.80 -9.49
CA ALA A 434 -37.47 -12.78 -9.17
C ALA A 434 -37.21 -12.70 -7.66
N ALA A 435 -37.97 -11.87 -6.93
CA ALA A 435 -37.86 -11.75 -5.47
C ALA A 435 -38.21 -13.08 -4.77
N GLN A 436 -39.27 -13.76 -5.22
CA GLN A 436 -39.66 -15.08 -4.70
C GLN A 436 -38.56 -16.12 -4.96
N ALA A 437 -38.05 -16.19 -6.19
CA ALA A 437 -36.98 -17.10 -6.57
C ALA A 437 -35.70 -16.85 -5.76
N ALA A 438 -35.28 -15.59 -5.62
CA ALA A 438 -34.11 -15.20 -4.85
C ALA A 438 -34.28 -15.52 -3.35
N ALA A 439 -35.46 -15.27 -2.78
CA ALA A 439 -35.75 -15.60 -1.38
C ALA A 439 -35.70 -17.10 -1.11
N ASP A 440 -36.20 -17.93 -2.03
CA ASP A 440 -36.17 -19.39 -1.89
C ASP A 440 -34.75 -19.96 -2.03
N VAL A 441 -34.00 -19.52 -3.05
CA VAL A 441 -32.58 -19.91 -3.23
C VAL A 441 -31.76 -19.47 -2.01
N TYR A 442 -31.96 -18.24 -1.53
CA TYR A 442 -31.29 -17.75 -0.32
C TYR A 442 -31.54 -18.63 0.90
N LYS A 443 -32.81 -19.03 1.16
CA LYS A 443 -33.13 -19.94 2.27
C LYS A 443 -32.41 -21.29 2.15
N GLN A 444 -32.39 -21.87 0.95
CA GLN A 444 -31.71 -23.14 0.69
C GLN A 444 -30.20 -23.04 0.91
N VAL A 445 -29.56 -21.98 0.38
CA VAL A 445 -28.12 -21.77 0.52
C VAL A 445 -27.74 -21.45 1.97
N VAL A 446 -28.50 -20.62 2.68
CA VAL A 446 -28.26 -20.36 4.10
C VAL A 446 -28.37 -21.63 4.92
N PHE A 447 -29.36 -22.48 4.66
CA PHE A 447 -29.48 -23.78 5.33
C PHE A 447 -28.27 -24.68 5.04
N ALA A 448 -27.86 -24.79 3.78
CA ALA A 448 -26.70 -25.60 3.38
C ALA A 448 -25.39 -25.08 4.02
N VAL A 449 -25.16 -23.76 4.00
CA VAL A 449 -23.97 -23.13 4.59
C VAL A 449 -23.99 -23.26 6.12
N LYS A 450 -25.14 -23.15 6.78
CA LYS A 450 -25.26 -23.43 8.23
C LYS A 450 -24.90 -24.87 8.56
N LYS A 451 -25.37 -25.83 7.77
CA LYS A 451 -25.02 -27.26 7.93
C LYS A 451 -23.52 -27.49 7.71
N ALA A 452 -22.95 -26.89 6.67
CA ALA A 452 -21.51 -26.95 6.38
C ALA A 452 -20.66 -26.28 7.48
N ALA A 453 -21.15 -25.19 8.08
CA ALA A 453 -20.47 -24.52 9.18
C ALA A 453 -20.47 -25.39 10.44
N GLN A 454 -21.58 -26.07 10.73
CA GLN A 454 -21.67 -27.06 11.82
C GLN A 454 -20.73 -28.25 11.62
N SER A 455 -20.50 -28.67 10.36
CA SER A 455 -19.53 -29.72 10.01
C SER A 455 -18.10 -29.23 9.80
N LYS A 456 -17.81 -27.92 10.01
CA LYS A 456 -16.51 -27.26 9.75
C LYS A 456 -16.02 -27.38 8.29
N GLN A 457 -16.94 -27.52 7.34
CA GLN A 457 -16.68 -27.59 5.90
C GLN A 457 -16.99 -26.29 5.16
N ALA A 458 -17.60 -25.31 5.83
CA ALA A 458 -17.87 -24.02 5.22
C ALA A 458 -16.60 -23.16 5.10
N ASP A 459 -16.43 -22.55 3.94
CA ASP A 459 -15.27 -21.74 3.57
C ASP A 459 -15.67 -20.27 3.25
N GLY A 460 -14.70 -19.46 2.84
CA GLY A 460 -14.95 -18.07 2.45
C GLY A 460 -15.87 -17.92 1.23
N ALA A 461 -15.84 -18.89 0.29
CA ALA A 461 -16.72 -18.89 -0.87
C ALA A 461 -18.19 -19.05 -0.45
N SER A 462 -18.45 -19.91 0.52
CA SER A 462 -19.77 -20.10 1.13
C SER A 462 -20.31 -18.80 1.74
N ALA A 463 -19.46 -18.03 2.41
CA ALA A 463 -19.84 -16.74 2.99
C ALA A 463 -20.14 -15.67 1.93
N ASN A 464 -19.33 -15.62 0.87
CA ASN A 464 -19.54 -14.69 -0.25
C ASN A 464 -20.83 -14.99 -1.00
N ALA A 465 -21.14 -16.27 -1.24
CA ALA A 465 -22.39 -16.68 -1.88
C ALA A 465 -23.62 -16.24 -1.08
N VAL A 466 -23.59 -16.41 0.26
CA VAL A 466 -24.67 -15.94 1.15
C VAL A 466 -24.80 -14.42 1.10
N ALA A 467 -23.68 -13.68 1.13
CA ALA A 467 -23.69 -12.22 1.06
C ALA A 467 -24.26 -11.71 -0.28
N SER A 468 -23.80 -12.25 -1.41
CA SER A 468 -24.32 -11.92 -2.74
C SER A 468 -25.81 -12.22 -2.85
N LEU A 469 -26.26 -13.41 -2.43
CA LEU A 469 -27.67 -13.77 -2.47
C LEU A 469 -28.54 -12.89 -1.56
N ASN A 470 -28.03 -12.49 -0.40
CA ASN A 470 -28.75 -11.55 0.46
C ASN A 470 -28.91 -10.18 -0.22
N ASN A 471 -27.89 -9.69 -0.91
CA ASN A 471 -27.95 -8.43 -1.65
C ASN A 471 -28.91 -8.51 -2.84
N ILE A 472 -28.81 -9.57 -3.65
CA ILE A 472 -29.72 -9.83 -4.78
C ILE A 472 -31.17 -9.92 -4.30
N LYS A 473 -31.43 -10.70 -3.24
CA LYS A 473 -32.75 -10.81 -2.60
C LYS A 473 -33.26 -9.44 -2.14
N THR A 474 -32.43 -8.67 -1.43
CA THR A 474 -32.83 -7.36 -0.89
C THR A 474 -33.20 -6.38 -2.00
N ILE A 475 -32.42 -6.33 -3.08
CA ILE A 475 -32.67 -5.42 -4.21
C ILE A 475 -33.95 -5.85 -4.97
N THR A 476 -34.10 -7.13 -5.26
CA THR A 476 -35.28 -7.65 -5.97
C THR A 476 -36.57 -7.52 -5.15
N GLU A 477 -36.52 -7.73 -3.83
CA GLU A 477 -37.65 -7.45 -2.93
C GLU A 477 -38.03 -5.96 -2.91
N ALA A 478 -37.05 -5.05 -3.00
CA ALA A 478 -37.32 -3.63 -3.14
C ALA A 478 -38.04 -3.32 -4.46
N PHE A 479 -37.55 -3.87 -5.57
CA PHE A 479 -38.18 -3.71 -6.89
C PHE A 479 -39.60 -4.27 -6.93
N ALA A 480 -39.84 -5.46 -6.35
CA ALA A 480 -41.17 -6.06 -6.21
C ALA A 480 -42.12 -5.21 -5.35
N ALA A 481 -41.57 -4.47 -4.37
CA ALA A 481 -42.29 -3.50 -3.57
C ALA A 481 -42.39 -2.10 -4.25
N LYS A 482 -42.07 -2.00 -5.54
CA LYS A 482 -42.08 -0.77 -6.35
C LYS A 482 -41.26 0.37 -5.77
N ARG A 483 -40.13 0.06 -5.15
CA ARG A 483 -39.22 1.05 -4.55
C ARG A 483 -37.75 0.71 -4.79
N LEU A 484 -36.89 1.70 -4.59
CA LEU A 484 -35.45 1.48 -4.54
C LEU A 484 -35.01 1.06 -3.12
N PRO A 485 -33.89 0.35 -2.98
CA PRO A 485 -33.34 0.02 -1.66
C PRO A 485 -32.97 1.30 -0.89
N LEU A 486 -33.57 1.45 0.30
CA LEU A 486 -33.44 2.65 1.15
C LEU A 486 -32.18 2.63 2.04
N GLY A 487 -31.55 1.46 2.24
CA GLY A 487 -30.34 1.30 3.06
C GLY A 487 -29.06 1.26 2.23
N GLU A 488 -27.93 1.52 2.88
CA GLU A 488 -26.61 1.25 2.31
C GLU A 488 -26.37 -0.26 2.25
N ILE A 489 -26.45 -0.82 1.05
CA ILE A 489 -26.06 -2.20 0.78
C ILE A 489 -24.62 -2.18 0.29
N LYS A 490 -23.76 -3.02 0.87
CA LYS A 490 -22.35 -3.18 0.46
C LYS A 490 -22.21 -4.44 -0.37
N GLU A 491 -21.38 -4.38 -1.40
CA GLU A 491 -21.10 -5.49 -2.30
C GLU A 491 -20.42 -6.64 -1.55
N SER A 492 -20.71 -7.88 -1.94
CA SER A 492 -20.16 -9.05 -1.27
C SER A 492 -18.63 -9.14 -1.37
N TRP A 493 -18.03 -8.57 -2.41
CA TRP A 493 -16.60 -8.65 -2.73
C TRP A 493 -15.76 -7.47 -2.22
N THR A 494 -16.35 -6.47 -1.55
CA THR A 494 -15.61 -5.30 -1.03
C THR A 494 -15.11 -5.48 0.40
N ARG A 495 -15.60 -6.48 1.15
CA ARG A 495 -15.09 -6.82 2.49
C ARG A 495 -13.97 -7.86 2.42
N GLY A 496 -12.93 -7.68 3.25
CA GLY A 496 -12.04 -8.78 3.61
C GLY A 496 -12.88 -9.90 4.22
N LEU A 497 -12.74 -11.13 3.68
CA LEU A 497 -13.40 -12.39 4.05
C LEU A 497 -14.70 -12.20 4.86
N ASN A 498 -15.86 -12.23 4.20
CA ASN A 498 -17.13 -12.40 4.90
C ASN A 498 -17.00 -13.59 5.85
N SER A 499 -17.11 -13.35 7.16
CA SER A 499 -16.87 -14.38 8.16
C SER A 499 -18.19 -15.07 8.48
N ILE A 500 -18.18 -16.40 8.42
CA ILE A 500 -19.29 -17.20 8.91
C ILE A 500 -19.20 -17.16 10.44
N PRO A 501 -20.24 -16.69 11.15
CA PRO A 501 -20.24 -16.72 12.61
C PRO A 501 -19.97 -18.14 13.08
N ALA A 502 -18.98 -18.33 13.96
CA ALA A 502 -18.70 -19.62 14.53
C ALA A 502 -19.99 -20.16 15.17
N ALA A 503 -20.47 -21.31 14.69
CA ALA A 503 -21.63 -21.96 15.28
C ALA A 503 -21.30 -22.26 16.74
N LYS A 504 -21.88 -21.48 17.67
CA LYS A 504 -21.83 -21.82 19.09
C LYS A 504 -22.52 -23.18 19.20
N ARG A 505 -21.76 -24.22 19.55
CA ARG A 505 -22.34 -25.46 20.07
C ARG A 505 -23.10 -25.04 21.32
N ASP A 506 -24.42 -25.01 21.25
CA ASP A 506 -25.20 -25.18 22.47
C ASP A 506 -24.74 -26.51 23.07
N ARG A 507 -24.07 -26.38 24.21
CA ARG A 507 -23.61 -27.48 25.03
C ARG A 507 -24.79 -28.44 25.20
N GLU A 508 -24.57 -29.70 24.83
CA GLU A 508 -25.52 -30.79 24.95
C GLU A 508 -26.31 -30.66 26.25
N ALA A 509 -27.54 -30.17 26.16
CA ALA A 509 -28.53 -30.42 27.19
C ALA A 509 -28.76 -31.94 27.15
N PRO A 510 -28.65 -32.65 28.28
CA PRO A 510 -28.88 -34.09 28.29
C PRO A 510 -30.29 -34.32 27.76
N ARG A 511 -30.42 -35.24 26.80
CA ARG A 511 -31.69 -35.69 26.24
C ARG A 511 -32.64 -35.98 27.40
N GLY A 512 -33.57 -35.05 27.65
CA GLY A 512 -34.69 -35.27 28.53
C GLY A 512 -35.48 -36.44 27.97
N ALA A 513 -35.64 -37.47 28.81
CA ALA A 513 -36.44 -38.63 28.54
C ALA A 513 -37.81 -38.22 27.95
N MET A 514 -38.28 -38.97 26.94
CA MET A 514 -39.67 -38.91 26.54
C MET A 514 -40.57 -39.09 27.78
N PRO A 515 -41.70 -38.38 27.86
CA PRO A 515 -42.64 -38.60 28.94
C PRO A 515 -43.12 -40.06 28.88
N PRO A 516 -43.19 -40.78 30.02
CA PRO A 516 -43.74 -42.13 30.04
C PRO A 516 -45.25 -42.07 29.74
N PRO A 517 -45.82 -43.12 29.13
CA PRO A 517 -47.23 -43.14 28.73
C PRO A 517 -48.16 -43.01 29.96
N PRO A 518 -49.40 -42.51 29.76
CA PRO A 518 -50.28 -42.17 30.86
C PRO A 518 -50.81 -43.43 31.53
N GLY A 519 -50.56 -43.55 32.84
CA GLY A 519 -51.22 -44.55 33.68
C GLY A 519 -50.30 -45.38 34.57
N VAL A 520 -49.50 -44.76 35.45
CA VAL A 520 -49.15 -45.35 36.75
C VAL A 520 -49.03 -44.23 37.77
N GLN A 521 -49.91 -44.27 38.76
CA GLN A 521 -49.97 -43.34 39.88
C GLN A 521 -48.84 -43.58 40.90
N ARG A 522 -48.49 -42.48 41.59
CA ARG A 522 -48.07 -42.39 43.01
C ARG A 522 -46.74 -43.01 43.43
N ALA A 523 -45.77 -42.12 43.65
CA ALA A 523 -44.78 -42.04 44.74
C ALA A 523 -43.71 -41.06 44.21
N VAL A 524 -43.39 -39.90 44.78
CA VAL A 524 -43.09 -39.60 46.18
C VAL A 524 -43.29 -38.09 46.36
N GLU A 525 -44.32 -37.70 47.12
CA GLU A 525 -44.27 -36.46 47.88
C GLU A 525 -43.48 -36.75 49.16
N ALA A 526 -42.29 -36.18 49.30
CA ALA A 526 -41.67 -35.92 50.60
C ALA A 526 -40.40 -35.09 50.38
N GLY A 527 -40.40 -33.84 50.81
CA GLY A 527 -39.16 -33.06 50.90
C GLY A 527 -39.23 -31.58 50.53
N LYS A 528 -40.29 -30.87 50.90
CA LYS A 528 -40.18 -29.42 51.12
C LYS A 528 -39.16 -29.19 52.25
N LYS A 529 -38.13 -28.38 52.00
CA LYS A 529 -37.63 -27.35 52.93
C LYS A 529 -36.47 -26.54 52.35
N SER A 530 -36.71 -25.22 52.27
CA SER A 530 -35.85 -24.08 52.65
C SER A 530 -34.47 -23.95 51.97
N SER A 531 -33.90 -22.78 51.70
CA SER A 531 -34.09 -21.43 52.23
C SER A 531 -33.39 -20.42 51.34
N SER A 532 -33.84 -19.17 51.44
CA SER A 532 -33.16 -17.93 51.06
C SER A 532 -31.65 -17.87 51.33
N SER A 533 -30.91 -17.15 50.49
CA SER A 533 -30.39 -15.81 50.86
C SER A 533 -29.53 -15.21 49.75
N GLN A 534 -29.89 -13.97 49.39
CA GLN A 534 -28.99 -12.99 48.80
C GLN A 534 -27.93 -12.64 49.85
N ASN A 535 -26.66 -12.53 49.43
CA ASN A 535 -25.82 -11.35 49.65
C ASN A 535 -24.39 -11.62 49.15
N ALA A 536 -23.97 -10.83 48.17
CA ALA A 536 -22.56 -10.49 47.99
C ALA A 536 -22.07 -9.68 49.22
N PRO A 537 -20.77 -9.65 49.49
CA PRO A 537 -20.05 -8.45 49.06
C PRO A 537 -18.60 -8.66 48.58
N ASP A 538 -18.17 -7.64 47.84
CA ASP A 538 -16.81 -7.26 47.44
C ASP A 538 -15.71 -7.49 48.48
N ARG A 539 -14.51 -7.88 48.00
CA ARG A 539 -13.23 -7.46 48.61
C ARG A 539 -12.06 -7.48 47.61
N LYS A 540 -11.42 -6.31 47.51
CA LYS A 540 -10.14 -5.99 46.86
C LYS A 540 -8.93 -6.73 47.46
N ARG A 541 -7.83 -6.70 46.67
CA ARG A 541 -6.39 -6.97 46.95
C ARG A 541 -5.91 -8.32 46.38
N ALA A 542 -4.69 -8.49 45.91
CA ALA A 542 -3.60 -7.61 45.51
C ALA A 542 -2.59 -8.49 44.73
N ARG A 543 -1.77 -7.80 43.94
CA ARG A 543 -0.48 -8.20 43.36
C ARG A 543 0.33 -9.17 44.24
N ASN A 544 0.90 -10.24 43.65
CA ASN A 544 2.35 -10.42 43.58
C ASN A 544 2.79 -11.64 42.77
N ASP A 545 3.94 -11.43 42.16
CA ASP A 545 4.87 -12.30 41.44
C ASP A 545 5.00 -13.74 41.95
N HIS A 546 5.20 -14.68 41.01
CA HIS A 546 6.36 -15.57 41.07
C HIS A 546 6.79 -16.10 39.70
N LYS A 547 8.11 -16.06 39.54
CA LYS A 547 8.95 -16.55 38.44
C LYS A 547 8.96 -18.08 38.36
N SER A 548 9.50 -18.56 37.22
CA SER A 548 10.28 -19.80 37.08
C SER A 548 9.41 -21.06 36.96
N GLN A 549 9.60 -22.00 36.03
CA GLN A 549 10.83 -22.61 35.53
C GLN A 549 10.46 -23.47 34.31
N TYR A 550 11.38 -23.55 33.33
CA TYR A 550 11.89 -24.79 32.71
C TYR A 550 10.94 -26.02 32.65
N ASN A 551 10.68 -26.60 31.48
CA ASN A 551 11.58 -27.57 30.83
C ASN A 551 10.98 -28.26 29.59
N ASP A 552 11.89 -28.61 28.69
CA ASP A 552 11.94 -29.85 27.88
C ASP A 552 10.89 -30.14 26.79
N ARG A 553 11.32 -29.87 25.54
CA ARG A 553 11.32 -30.89 24.46
C ARG A 553 12.14 -32.11 24.92
N PRO A 554 11.92 -33.37 24.46
CA PRO A 554 11.82 -33.67 23.03
C PRO A 554 11.01 -34.92 22.58
N SER A 555 10.79 -34.97 21.26
CA SER A 555 10.82 -36.14 20.35
C SER A 555 10.11 -37.46 20.67
N ARG A 556 9.23 -37.89 19.76
CA ARG A 556 9.18 -39.25 19.15
C ARG A 556 8.19 -39.24 17.96
N HIS A 557 8.60 -39.40 16.70
CA HIS A 557 8.98 -40.61 15.95
C HIS A 557 7.83 -41.56 15.57
N GLY A 558 7.76 -41.86 14.26
CA GLY A 558 7.13 -43.03 13.64
C GLY A 558 5.61 -42.90 13.40
N GLY A 559 5.03 -43.26 12.27
CA GLY A 559 5.49 -44.03 11.12
C GLY A 559 4.24 -44.60 10.42
N ARG A 560 4.28 -44.62 9.09
CA ARG A 560 3.46 -45.39 8.12
C ARG A 560 2.19 -46.11 8.62
N ARG A 561 1.06 -45.80 7.99
CA ARG A 561 0.40 -46.68 7.01
C ARG A 561 -0.26 -45.85 5.93
#